data_AF-A0A544ZAY8-F1
#
_entry.id   AF-A0A544ZAY8-F1
#
_cell.length_a   1.000
_cell.length_b   1.000
_cell.length_c   1.000
_cell.angle_alpha   90.00
_cell.angle_beta   90.00
_cell.angle_gamma   90.00
#
_symmetry.space_group_name_H-M   'P 1'
#
loop_
_entity.id
_entity.type
_entity.pdbx_description
1 polymer ?
#
loop_
_entity_poly.entity_id
_entity_poly.type
_entity_poly.pdbx_seq_one_letter_code
_entity_poly.pdbx_strand_id
1 'polypeptide(L)'
;MTATATERRTADGLTHPWPDDRYEVRCDRESPFTGSRDRYHYAKNAVESAKALERAGLARRVVVVRLADETVIYDRVGDVNLPPESW
;
A
#
# COMPACT_ATOMS: atom_id res chain seq x y z
N MET A 1 5.22 21.15 3.48
CA MET A 1 4.49 21.15 2.20
C MET A 1 4.31 19.70 1.79
N THR A 2 3.11 19.16 1.99
CA THR A 2 2.80 17.76 1.68
C THR A 2 2.38 17.70 0.21
N ALA A 3 3.23 17.15 -0.66
CA ALA A 3 2.85 16.88 -2.04
C ALA A 3 1.91 15.67 -2.03
N THR A 4 0.60 15.89 -1.95
CA THR A 4 -0.38 14.93 -2.45
C THR A 4 -0.24 14.94 -3.97
N ALA A 5 0.53 14.00 -4.52
CA ALA A 5 0.44 13.66 -5.93
C ALA A 5 -0.96 13.07 -6.13
N THR A 6 -1.94 13.94 -6.39
CA THR A 6 -3.22 13.53 -6.96
C THR A 6 -2.89 12.99 -8.34
N GLU A 7 -2.79 11.68 -8.44
CA GLU A 7 -2.72 10.95 -9.71
C GLU A 7 -3.89 11.45 -10.56
N ARG A 8 -3.59 12.27 -11.58
CA ARG A 8 -4.62 12.70 -12.52
C ARG A 8 -4.99 11.45 -13.32
N ARG A 9 -6.12 10.84 -12.99
CA ARG A 9 -6.82 9.95 -13.90
C ARG A 9 -7.06 10.74 -15.19
N THR A 10 -6.30 10.42 -16.23
CA THR A 10 -6.50 10.99 -17.57
C THR A 10 -7.86 10.49 -18.04
N ALA A 11 -8.87 11.35 -17.97
CA ALA A 11 -10.22 11.05 -18.44
C ALA A 11 -10.30 11.25 -19.96
N ASP A 12 -9.46 10.55 -20.72
CA ASP A 12 -9.52 10.55 -22.19
C ASP A 12 -10.58 9.57 -22.73
N GLY A 13 -11.44 9.03 -21.85
CA GLY A 13 -12.47 8.05 -22.20
C GLY A 13 -11.93 6.66 -22.61
N LEU A 14 -10.61 6.51 -22.67
CA LEU A 14 -9.94 5.24 -22.92
C LEU A 14 -9.86 4.43 -21.63
N THR A 15 -10.29 3.17 -21.70
CA THR A 15 -10.09 2.22 -20.60
C THR A 15 -8.59 2.05 -20.36
N HIS A 16 -8.17 2.26 -19.12
CA HIS A 16 -6.78 2.07 -18.73
C HIS A 16 -6.36 0.61 -19.01
N PRO A 17 -5.22 0.35 -19.68
CA PRO A 17 -4.85 -1.02 -20.06
C PRO A 17 -4.46 -1.89 -18.87
N TRP A 18 -4.11 -1.27 -17.73
CA TRP A 18 -3.83 -1.97 -16.49
C TRP A 18 -5.09 -2.00 -15.61
N PRO A 19 -5.34 -3.10 -14.91
CA PRO A 19 -6.45 -3.18 -13.99
C PRO A 19 -6.28 -2.18 -12.84
N ASP A 20 -7.39 -1.76 -12.23
CA ASP A 20 -7.37 -0.83 -11.10
C ASP A 20 -6.55 -1.42 -9.94
N ASP A 21 -5.82 -0.55 -9.25
CA ASP A 21 -5.19 -0.90 -7.99
C ASP A 21 -6.25 -1.19 -6.92
N ARG A 22 -6.00 -2.22 -6.13
CA ARG A 22 -6.92 -2.70 -5.10
C ARG A 22 -6.34 -2.59 -3.69
N TYR A 23 -5.03 -2.44 -3.58
CA TYR A 23 -4.30 -2.42 -2.33
C TYR A 23 -3.26 -1.31 -2.33
N GLU A 24 -3.03 -0.71 -1.17
CA GLU A 24 -2.00 0.31 -0.97
C GLU A 24 -1.11 -0.09 0.21
N VAL A 25 0.20 -0.13 -0.03
CA VAL A 25 1.22 -0.30 0.99
C VAL A 25 1.64 1.08 1.45
N ARG A 26 1.35 1.41 2.71
CA ARG A 26 1.71 2.68 3.35
C ARG A 26 2.93 2.44 4.24
N CYS A 27 4.02 3.15 3.97
CA CYS A 27 5.26 3.04 4.73
C CYS A 27 5.50 4.33 5.50
N ASP A 28 5.68 4.21 6.81
CA ASP A 28 6.18 5.29 7.66
C ASP A 28 7.66 5.07 7.98
N ARG A 29 8.46 6.13 7.90
CA ARG A 29 9.92 6.08 8.03
C ARG A 29 10.40 7.09 9.06
N GLU A 30 11.56 6.82 9.64
CA GLU A 30 12.18 7.79 10.53
C GLU A 30 12.72 9.00 9.75
N SER A 31 12.62 10.18 10.38
CA SER A 31 13.24 11.40 9.86
C SER A 31 14.72 11.13 9.56
N PRO A 32 15.27 11.61 8.43
CA PRO A 32 14.72 12.63 7.52
C PRO A 32 13.90 12.07 6.34
N PHE A 33 13.60 10.77 6.29
CA PHE A 33 12.97 10.16 5.13
C PHE A 33 11.46 10.37 5.12
N THR A 34 10.88 10.62 3.95
CA THR A 34 9.43 10.70 3.80
C THR A 34 8.81 9.30 3.73
N GLY A 35 7.57 9.20 4.21
CA GLY A 35 6.76 8.01 3.97
C GLY A 35 6.52 7.77 2.47
N SER A 36 6.16 6.55 2.11
CA SER A 36 5.75 6.19 0.75
C SER A 36 4.39 5.52 0.73
N ARG A 37 3.73 5.57 -0.42
CA ARG A 37 2.48 4.88 -0.71
C ARG A 37 2.61 4.19 -2.05
N ASP A 38 2.63 2.86 -2.04
CA ASP A 38 2.81 2.04 -3.22
C ASP A 38 1.54 1.24 -3.47
N ARG A 39 0.99 1.30 -4.68
CA ARG A 39 -0.29 0.66 -5.02
C ARG A 39 -0.09 -0.61 -5.82
N TYR A 40 -1.00 -1.57 -5.59
CA TYR A 40 -0.95 -2.90 -6.17
C TYR A 40 -2.34 -3.37 -6.54
N HIS A 41 -2.44 -4.04 -7.69
CA HIS A 41 -3.63 -4.80 -8.06
C HIS A 41 -3.81 -6.08 -7.21
N TYR A 42 -2.74 -6.81 -6.91
CA TYR A 42 -2.79 -8.10 -6.21
C TYR A 42 -2.38 -7.98 -4.73
N ALA A 43 -3.22 -8.48 -3.82
CA ALA A 43 -2.98 -8.49 -2.37
C ALA A 43 -1.66 -9.17 -2.00
N LYS A 44 -1.39 -10.33 -2.60
CA LYS A 44 -0.15 -11.09 -2.36
C LYS A 44 1.10 -10.24 -2.58
N ASN A 45 1.13 -9.46 -3.66
CA ASN A 45 2.27 -8.61 -3.98
C ASN A 45 2.41 -7.47 -2.97
N ALA A 46 1.30 -6.87 -2.55
CA ALA A 46 1.29 -5.83 -1.53
C ALA A 46 1.79 -6.36 -0.17
N VAL A 47 1.30 -7.51 0.28
CA VAL A 47 1.70 -8.14 1.55
C VAL A 47 3.16 -8.60 1.53
N GLU A 48 3.63 -9.20 0.45
CA GLU A 48 5.04 -9.59 0.34
C GLU A 48 5.97 -8.37 0.27
N SER A 49 5.57 -7.30 -0.40
CA SER A 49 6.29 -6.02 -0.39
C SER A 49 6.39 -5.46 1.03
N ALA A 50 5.28 -5.43 1.77
CA ALA A 50 5.24 -4.96 3.15
C ALA A 50 6.19 -5.77 4.06
N LYS A 51 6.11 -7.10 3.98
CA LYS A 51 7.01 -7.99 4.73
C LYS A 51 8.48 -7.80 4.35
N ALA A 52 8.78 -7.57 3.07
CA ALA A 52 10.16 -7.33 2.62
C ALA A 52 10.71 -6.02 3.20
N LEU A 53 9.91 -4.95 3.19
CA LEU A 53 10.27 -3.65 3.75
C LEU A 53 10.51 -3.72 5.26
N GLU A 54 9.67 -4.47 5.99
CA GLU A 54 9.87 -4.73 7.41
C GLU A 54 11.16 -5.52 7.67
N ARG A 55 11.39 -6.62 6.94
CA ARG A 55 12.59 -7.44 7.09
C ARG A 55 13.87 -6.67 6.81
N ALA A 56 13.82 -5.73 5.87
CA ALA A 56 14.94 -4.87 5.53
C ALA A 56 15.19 -3.75 6.56
N GLY A 57 14.27 -3.53 7.52
CA GLY A 57 14.38 -2.46 8.50
C GLY A 57 14.28 -1.06 7.90
N LEU A 58 13.67 -0.93 6.70
CA LEU A 58 13.61 0.32 5.94
C LEU A 58 12.42 1.22 6.31
N ALA A 59 11.56 0.75 7.22
CA ALA A 59 10.37 1.46 7.67
C ALA A 59 10.12 1.19 9.15
N ARG A 60 9.59 2.20 9.86
CA ARG A 60 9.15 2.08 11.25
C ARG A 60 7.84 1.32 11.36
N ARG A 61 6.96 1.51 10.39
CA ARG A 61 5.68 0.81 10.27
C ARG A 61 5.32 0.67 8.80
N VAL A 62 4.83 -0.51 8.44
CA VAL A 62 4.31 -0.78 7.10
C VAL A 62 2.92 -1.36 7.23
N VAL A 63 1.97 -0.78 6.50
CA VAL A 63 0.56 -1.17 6.54
C VAL A 63 0.09 -1.49 5.13
N VAL A 64 -0.66 -2.56 4.96
CA VAL A 64 -1.35 -2.87 3.70
C VAL A 64 -2.83 -2.65 3.88
N VAL A 65 -3.39 -1.78 3.03
CA VAL A 65 -4.78 -1.36 3.06
C VAL A 65 -5.49 -1.82 1.80
N ARG A 66 -6.64 -2.47 1.93
CA ARG A 66 -7.56 -2.72 0.83
C ARG A 66 -8.32 -1.44 0.50
N LEU A 67 -8.20 -0.97 -0.74
CA LEU A 67 -8.77 0.31 -1.17
C LEU A 67 -10.30 0.31 -1.29
N ALA A 68 -10.92 -0.86 -1.46
CA ALA A 68 -12.36 -0.96 -1.63
C ALA A 68 -13.15 -0.53 -0.39
N ASP A 69 -12.59 -0.75 0.81
CA ASP A 69 -13.26 -0.52 2.10
C ASP A 69 -12.32 0.01 3.19
N GLU A 70 -11.10 0.42 2.83
CA GLU A 70 -10.04 0.87 3.75
C GLU A 70 -9.66 -0.17 4.83
N THR A 71 -9.97 -1.45 4.63
CA THR A 71 -9.59 -2.52 5.57
C THR A 71 -8.07 -2.68 5.62
N VAL A 72 -7.48 -2.65 6.82
CA VAL A 72 -6.09 -3.05 7.02
C VAL A 72 -6.00 -4.57 6.99
N ILE A 73 -5.31 -5.11 5.99
CA ILE A 73 -5.13 -6.56 5.85
C ILE A 73 -3.81 -7.05 6.46
N TYR A 74 -2.84 -6.14 6.62
CA TYR A 74 -1.55 -6.41 7.26
C TYR A 74 -1.02 -5.15 7.95
N ASP A 75 -0.64 -5.28 9.21
CA ASP A 75 0.09 -4.29 10.01
C ASP A 75 0.71 -4.99 11.23
N ARG A 76 2.01 -5.22 11.20
CA ARG A 76 2.70 -5.91 12.29
C ARG A 76 2.68 -5.15 13.61
N VAL A 77 2.74 -3.81 13.57
CA VAL A 77 2.78 -2.98 14.79
C VAL A 77 1.41 -2.96 15.46
N GLY A 78 0.34 -3.00 14.66
CA GLY A 78 -1.05 -3.12 15.12
C GLY A 78 -1.55 -4.54 15.36
N ASP A 79 -0.68 -5.56 15.26
CA ASP A 79 -1.01 -6.99 15.38
C ASP A 79 -2.11 -7.47 14.41
N VAL A 80 -2.08 -6.96 13.17
CA VAL A 80 -2.99 -7.36 12.10
C VAL A 80 -2.25 -8.18 11.06
N ASN A 81 -2.71 -9.40 10.84
CA ASN A 81 -2.27 -10.24 9.74
C ASN A 81 -3.43 -11.15 9.34
N LEU A 82 -4.32 -10.64 8.48
CA LEU A 82 -5.48 -11.40 8.02
C LEU A 82 -5.01 -12.59 7.18
N PRO A 83 -5.76 -13.71 7.19
CA PRO A 83 -5.45 -14.83 6.31
C PRO A 83 -5.77 -14.49 4.84
N PRO A 84 -5.14 -15.14 3.84
CA PRO A 84 -5.31 -14.83 2.43
C PRO A 84 -6.76 -14.80 1.92
N GLU A 85 -7.63 -15.60 2.52
CA GLU A 85 -9.05 -15.70 2.19
C GLU A 85 -9.84 -14.45 2.61
N SER A 86 -9.26 -13.60 3.45
CA SER A 86 -9.85 -12.36 3.97
C SER A 86 -9.21 -11.09 3.40
N TRP A 87 -8.24 -11.23 2.49
CA TRP A 87 -7.58 -10.10 1.82
C TRP A 87 -8.47 -9.40 0.81
#